data_AF-W1YDH6-F1
#
_entry.id   AF-W1YDH6-F1
#
_cell.length_a   1.000
_cell.length_b   1.000
_cell.length_c   1.000
_cell.angle_alpha   90.00
_cell.angle_beta   90.00
_cell.angle_gamma   90.00
#
_symmetry.space_group_name_H-M   'P 1'
#
loop_
_entity.id
_entity.type
_entity.pdbx_description
1 polymer ?
#
loop_
_entity_poly.entity_id
_entity_poly.type
_entity_poly.pdbx_seq_one_letter_code
_entity_poly.pdbx_strand_id
1 'polypeptide(L)'
;GHSMGGKVVMRTVLDNPDLARSLTVVDMAPVDSHLTRLAPLVHAMTSVNLSGLTTRREAEEQMSDEIPSATIRQFLLQNLRHDTGENNRWYWQMNLDLLGNGLSD
;
A
#
# COMPACT_ATOMS: atom_id res chain seq x y z
N GLY A 1 -12.66 6.77 -11.21
CA GLY A 1 -11.56 6.05 -10.53
C GLY A 1 -10.36 5.95 -11.47
N HIS A 2 -9.14 5.94 -10.93
CA HIS A 2 -7.91 5.75 -11.69
C HIS A 2 -7.21 4.45 -11.26
N SER A 3 -6.62 3.71 -12.21
CA SER A 3 -5.91 2.45 -11.94
C SER A 3 -6.74 1.52 -11.04
N MET A 4 -6.18 0.96 -9.95
CA MET A 4 -6.91 0.09 -9.01
C MET A 4 -8.19 0.74 -8.45
N GLY A 5 -8.19 2.06 -8.22
CA GLY A 5 -9.37 2.80 -7.81
C GLY A 5 -10.50 2.80 -8.85
N GLY A 6 -10.18 2.52 -10.13
CA GLY A 6 -11.16 2.23 -11.17
C GLY A 6 -11.96 0.96 -10.87
N LYS A 7 -11.28 -0.15 -10.58
CA LYS A 7 -11.90 -1.44 -10.22
C LYS A 7 -12.74 -1.34 -8.95
N VAL A 8 -12.25 -0.63 -7.93
CA VAL A 8 -13.00 -0.39 -6.69
C VAL A 8 -14.34 0.27 -7.00
N VAL A 9 -14.33 1.39 -7.74
CA VAL A 9 -15.59 2.10 -8.04
C VAL A 9 -16.49 1.30 -8.98
N MET A 10 -15.94 0.59 -9.96
CA MET A 10 -16.71 -0.33 -10.82
C MET A 10 -17.46 -1.36 -9.97
N ARG A 11 -16.77 -2.01 -9.01
CA ARG A 11 -17.40 -3.00 -8.12
C ARG A 11 -18.44 -2.36 -7.21
N THR A 12 -18.12 -1.22 -6.59
CA THR A 12 -19.03 -0.52 -5.68
C THR A 12 -20.35 -0.14 -6.35
N VAL A 13 -20.32 0.36 -7.58
CA VAL A 13 -21.53 0.75 -8.33
C VAL A 13 -22.33 -0.48 -8.79
N LEU A 14 -21.67 -1.59 -9.13
CA LEU A 14 -22.39 -2.85 -9.43
C LEU A 14 -23.16 -3.37 -8.20
N ASP A 15 -22.58 -3.25 -7.01
CA ASP A 15 -23.22 -3.68 -5.77
C ASP A 15 -24.27 -2.65 -5.27
N ASN A 16 -24.12 -1.38 -5.63
CA ASN A 16 -24.95 -0.27 -5.14
C ASN A 16 -25.21 0.76 -6.27
N PRO A 17 -26.11 0.46 -7.22
CA PRO A 17 -26.28 1.26 -8.44
C PRO A 17 -26.72 2.70 -8.17
N ASP A 18 -27.41 2.96 -7.05
CA ASP A 18 -27.91 4.29 -6.69
C ASP A 18 -26.82 5.25 -6.19
N LEU A 19 -25.60 4.78 -5.92
CA LEU A 19 -24.50 5.63 -5.42
C LEU A 19 -23.92 6.56 -6.50
N ALA A 20 -24.12 6.27 -7.78
CA ALA A 20 -23.56 7.08 -8.86
C ALA A 20 -24.44 7.08 -10.12
N ARG A 21 -24.69 8.27 -10.66
CA ARG A 21 -25.36 8.44 -11.97
C ARG A 21 -24.46 8.10 -13.16
N SER A 22 -23.15 8.26 -13.01
CA SER A 22 -22.16 8.06 -14.08
C SER A 22 -20.79 7.72 -13.51
N LEU A 23 -19.99 6.98 -14.27
CA LEU A 23 -18.65 6.54 -13.89
C LEU A 23 -17.62 6.87 -14.98
N THR A 24 -16.52 7.51 -14.59
CA THR A 24 -15.31 7.63 -15.42
C THR A 24 -14.21 6.76 -14.85
N VAL A 25 -13.69 5.82 -15.64
CA VAL A 25 -12.50 5.03 -15.29
C VAL A 25 -11.37 5.35 -16.25
N VAL A 26 -10.19 5.60 -15.68
CA VAL A 26 -8.98 5.95 -16.43
C VAL A 26 -7.93 4.89 -16.18
N ASP A 27 -7.38 4.37 -17.28
CA ASP A 27 -6.26 3.41 -17.30
C ASP A 27 -6.49 2.17 -16.42
N MET A 28 -7.70 1.59 -16.53
CA MET A 28 -8.03 0.34 -15.86
C MET A 28 -9.18 -0.39 -16.56
N ALA A 29 -9.00 -1.69 -16.81
CA ALA A 29 -10.03 -2.59 -17.35
C ALA A 29 -10.59 -3.52 -16.25
N PRO A 30 -11.85 -3.97 -16.35
CA PRO A 30 -12.49 -4.88 -15.41
C PRO A 30 -12.09 -6.35 -15.67
N VAL A 31 -10.80 -6.62 -15.73
CA VAL A 31 -10.23 -7.97 -15.92
C VAL A 31 -9.43 -8.37 -14.70
N ASP A 32 -9.18 -9.66 -14.53
CA ASP A 32 -8.27 -10.10 -13.48
C ASP A 32 -6.86 -9.53 -13.71
N SER A 33 -6.17 -9.15 -12.64
CA SER A 33 -4.80 -8.63 -12.70
C SER A 33 -3.99 -9.27 -11.60
N HIS A 34 -3.06 -10.15 -11.98
CA HIS A 34 -2.12 -10.73 -11.04
C HIS A 34 -1.19 -9.64 -10.50
N LEU A 35 -1.23 -9.44 -9.18
CA LEU A 35 -0.46 -8.43 -8.45
C LEU A 35 0.73 -9.02 -7.69
N THR A 36 1.18 -10.22 -8.05
CA THR A 36 2.28 -10.96 -7.40
C THR A 36 3.55 -10.11 -7.21
N ARG A 37 3.82 -9.16 -8.12
CA ARG A 37 4.93 -8.20 -8.00
C ARG A 37 4.86 -7.26 -6.79
N LEU A 38 3.69 -7.12 -6.16
CA LEU A 38 3.50 -6.29 -4.97
C LEU A 38 3.81 -7.06 -3.68
N ALA A 39 3.73 -8.39 -3.69
CA ALA A 39 3.94 -9.21 -2.49
C ALA A 39 5.33 -8.98 -1.85
N PRO A 40 6.45 -8.94 -2.61
CA PRO A 40 7.76 -8.63 -2.04
C PRO A 40 7.83 -7.23 -1.42
N LEU A 41 7.09 -6.25 -1.97
CA LEU A 41 7.06 -4.89 -1.42
C LEU A 41 6.34 -4.87 -0.06
N VAL A 42 5.19 -5.54 0.03
CA VAL A 42 4.43 -5.64 1.29
C VAL A 42 5.21 -6.43 2.34
N HIS A 43 5.88 -7.51 1.93
CA HIS A 43 6.77 -8.29 2.80
C HIS A 43 7.88 -7.40 3.39
N ALA A 44 8.66 -6.73 2.54
CA ALA A 44 9.73 -5.84 2.99
C ALA A 44 9.24 -4.73 3.95
N MET A 45 8.07 -4.13 3.67
CA MET A 45 7.47 -3.13 4.56
C MET A 45 7.07 -3.72 5.92
N THR A 46 6.54 -4.95 5.94
CA THR A 46 6.10 -5.64 7.17
C THR A 46 7.29 -6.10 8.01
N SER A 47 8.42 -6.41 7.38
CA SER A 47 9.67 -6.82 8.04
C SER A 47 10.38 -5.68 8.78
N VAL A 48 10.00 -4.42 8.56
CA VAL A 48 10.60 -3.26 9.26
C VAL A 48 10.29 -3.32 10.75
N ASN A 49 11.31 -3.33 11.60
CA ASN A 49 11.15 -3.24 13.05
C ASN A 49 10.81 -1.80 13.48
N LEU A 50 9.52 -1.47 13.44
CA LEU A 50 9.00 -0.14 13.79
C LEU A 50 9.32 0.30 15.22
N SER A 51 9.41 -0.63 16.17
CA SER A 51 9.66 -0.32 17.59
C SER A 51 11.08 0.18 17.86
N GLY A 52 12.04 -0.20 17.00
CA GLY A 52 13.44 0.20 17.10
C GLY A 52 13.81 1.42 16.26
N LEU A 53 12.86 2.01 15.53
CA LEU A 53 13.14 3.16 14.66
C LEU A 53 13.29 4.46 15.45
N THR A 54 14.39 5.15 15.18
CA THR A 54 14.62 6.54 15.59
C THR A 54 14.45 7.50 14.42
N THR A 55 14.72 7.03 13.19
CA THR A 55 14.60 7.84 11.97
C THR A 55 13.93 7.09 10.83
N ARG A 56 13.34 7.86 9.90
CA ARG A 56 12.79 7.32 8.63
C ARG A 56 13.85 6.66 7.75
N ARG A 57 15.11 7.12 7.86
CA ARG A 57 16.24 6.60 7.09
C ARG A 57 16.58 5.17 7.50
N GLU A 58 16.47 4.83 8.78
CA GLU A 58 16.67 3.46 9.25
C GLU A 58 15.64 2.48 8.67
N ALA A 59 14.38 2.92 8.51
CA ALA A 59 13.36 2.12 7.84
C ALA A 59 13.70 1.89 6.36
N GLU A 60 14.27 2.89 5.69
CA GLU A 60 14.76 2.74 4.31
C GLU A 60 15.87 1.70 4.21
N GLU A 61 16.85 1.76 5.12
CA GLU A 61 17.97 0.83 5.18
C GLU A 61 17.50 -0.61 5.43
N GLN A 62 16.53 -0.81 6.33
CA GLN A 62 15.95 -2.14 6.58
C GLN A 62 15.27 -2.74 5.34
N MET A 63 14.80 -1.91 4.39
CA MET A 63 14.18 -2.37 3.15
C MET A 63 15.18 -2.49 1.98
N SER A 64 16.44 -2.07 2.12
CA SER A 64 17.35 -1.95 0.96
C SER A 64 17.71 -3.28 0.32
N ASP A 65 17.76 -4.35 1.10
CA ASP A 65 18.16 -5.67 0.64
C ASP A 65 17.09 -6.31 -0.25
N GLU A 66 15.81 -6.13 0.11
CA GLU A 66 14.67 -6.67 -0.65
C GLU A 66 14.19 -5.73 -1.77
N ILE A 67 14.36 -4.43 -1.61
CA ILE A 67 13.94 -3.41 -2.57
C ILE A 67 15.15 -2.57 -3.00
N PRO A 68 15.92 -2.98 -4.01
CA PRO A 68 17.14 -2.27 -4.42
C PRO A 68 16.90 -0.84 -4.91
N SER A 69 15.73 -0.57 -5.50
CA SER A 69 15.38 0.74 -6.03
C SER A 69 15.06 1.75 -4.92
N ALA A 70 15.94 2.75 -4.75
CA ALA A 70 15.73 3.85 -3.80
C ALA A 70 14.42 4.60 -4.07
N THR A 71 14.08 4.85 -5.33
CA THR A 71 12.84 5.53 -5.72
C THR A 71 11.60 4.77 -5.22
N ILE A 72 11.60 3.44 -5.31
CA ILE A 72 10.49 2.62 -4.81
C ILE A 72 10.44 2.70 -3.28
N ARG A 73 11.57 2.55 -2.58
CA ARG A 73 11.60 2.65 -1.11
C ARG A 73 11.08 4.01 -0.63
N GLN A 74 11.54 5.11 -1.23
CA GLN A 74 11.07 6.45 -0.90
C GLN A 74 9.57 6.61 -1.14
N PHE A 75 9.05 6.06 -2.24
CA PHE A 75 7.61 6.05 -2.50
C PHE A 75 6.83 5.29 -1.41
N LEU A 76 7.27 4.10 -1.02
CA LEU A 76 6.62 3.31 0.05
C LEU A 76 6.67 4.03 1.40
N LEU A 77 7.81 4.65 1.72
CA LEU A 77 8.00 5.42 2.95
C LEU A 77 7.03 6.59 3.06
N GLN A 78 6.43 7.09 1.97
CA GLN A 78 5.36 8.10 2.08
C GLN A 78 4.15 7.62 2.89
N ASN A 79 4.03 6.32 3.18
CA ASN A 79 3.02 5.75 4.08
C ASN A 79 3.51 5.54 5.51
N LEU A 80 4.81 5.67 5.80
CA LEU A 80 5.34 5.58 7.16
C LEU A 80 5.00 6.87 7.93
N ARG A 81 4.40 6.72 9.10
CA ARG A 81 4.00 7.81 10.00
C ARG A 81 4.78 7.71 11.30
N HIS A 82 5.04 8.88 11.88
CA HIS A 82 5.64 9.04 13.20
C HIS A 82 4.69 9.88 14.05
N ASP A 83 4.11 9.26 15.07
CA ASP A 83 3.28 9.91 16.05
C ASP A 83 4.18 10.31 17.22
N THR A 84 4.50 11.60 17.30
CA THR A 84 5.37 12.19 18.33
C THR A 84 4.62 12.61 19.59
N GLY A 85 3.37 12.16 19.76
CA GLY A 85 2.60 12.34 20.98
C GLY A 85 3.09 11.45 22.12
N GLU A 86 2.22 11.15 23.08
CA GLU A 86 2.56 10.45 24.33
C GLU A 86 3.24 9.08 24.10
N ASN A 87 2.94 8.40 23.00
CA ASN A 87 3.42 7.05 22.72
C ASN A 87 4.65 6.99 21.80
N ASN A 88 5.15 8.14 21.30
CA ASN A 88 6.28 8.25 20.36
C ASN A 88 6.48 7.01 19.47
N ARG A 89 5.63 6.82 18.46
CA ARG A 89 5.53 5.55 17.72
C ARG A 89 5.63 5.71 16.21
N TRP A 90 6.25 4.71 15.57
CA TRP A 90 6.23 4.55 14.12
C TRP A 90 5.18 3.54 13.71
N TYR A 91 4.45 3.82 12.62
CA TYR A 91 3.45 2.91 12.07
C TYR A 91 3.22 3.16 10.58
N TRP A 92 2.78 2.12 9.87
CA TRP A 92 2.34 2.24 8.49
C TRP A 92 0.89 2.74 8.46
N GLN A 93 0.62 3.76 7.63
CA GLN A 93 -0.74 4.22 7.39
C GLN A 93 -1.57 3.16 6.64
N MET A 94 -0.93 2.36 5.79
CA MET A 94 -1.58 1.29 5.06
C MET A 94 -1.82 0.08 5.96
N ASN A 95 -2.93 -0.62 5.73
CA ASN A 95 -3.21 -1.91 6.36
C ASN A 95 -2.40 -3.01 5.64
N LEU A 96 -1.15 -3.21 6.06
CA LEU A 96 -0.25 -4.17 5.44
C LEU A 96 -0.72 -5.62 5.60
N ASP A 97 -1.37 -5.96 6.72
CA ASP A 97 -1.91 -7.31 6.95
C ASP A 97 -2.97 -7.68 5.91
N LEU A 98 -3.90 -6.75 5.64
CA LEU A 98 -4.93 -6.93 4.61
C LEU A 98 -4.30 -7.09 3.22
N LEU A 99 -3.31 -6.25 2.90
CA LEU A 99 -2.63 -6.30 1.61
C LEU A 99 -1.82 -7.60 1.44
N GLY A 100 -1.13 -8.06 2.49
CA GLY A 100 -0.36 -9.30 2.46
C GLY A 100 -1.27 -10.51 2.21
N ASN A 101 -2.37 -10.61 2.96
CA ASN A 101 -3.34 -11.70 2.80
C ASN A 101 -3.96 -11.71 1.39
N GLY A 102 -4.33 -10.55 0.85
CA GLY A 102 -4.93 -10.46 -0.49
C GLY A 102 -3.96 -10.65 -1.66
N LEU A 103 -2.66 -10.75 -1.40
CA LEU A 103 -1.62 -11.02 -2.41
C LEU A 103 -1.07 -12.45 -2.34
N SER A 104 -1.56 -13.25 -1.38
CA SER A 104 -1.14 -14.64 -1.13
C SER A 104 -1.84 -15.66 -2.03
N ASP A 105 -2.86 -15.24 -2.76
CA ASP A 105 -3.71 -16.06 -3.63
C ASP A 105 -3.33 -15.93 -5.12
#